data_AF-A0A5C7QBR9-F1
#
_entry.id   AF-A0A5C7QBR9-F1
#
_cell.length_a   1.000
_cell.length_b   1.000
_cell.length_c   1.000
_cell.angle_alpha   90.00
_cell.angle_beta   90.00
_cell.angle_gamma   90.00
#
_symmetry.space_group_name_H-M   'P 1'
#
loop_
_entity.id
_entity.type
_entity.pdbx_description
1 polymer ?
#
loop_
_entity_poly.entity_id
_entity_poly.type
_entity_poly.pdbx_seq_one_letter_code
_entity_poly.pdbx_strand_id
1 'polypeptide(L)'
;MNTTQLLIPPRLRVGFQERTGTYTGKLAYVIYYDTKGTLRKEKSWQSWRSNKIDPVEYDNAPTEGFVLNKGVGGQRQSWGWHARNEYVRVYDPRDFEFEISVANLLFILREGPCHPGKGLDGKFVYAWAGTELVLLPVTSLDYQQSTAFTARLDKTVRAKELVPGYTYQTKRSGQWVYLGKFDYYYQLGDYFASRTKPGDTGRTKKHVFAECADGKWRLIYEDSPKALADVVSTQPPDNFAELVELHTRSARGSRIVKLFLRGVGSAPRGSKWRQEWHTQIDDDFVEMATENRHDGTPKSSRIYARFQAVDGVLHVSSGNGVTYAYHPDYIETRWLRWPYREETYKPVSPNPWIEPTNDQLFALLECGVEVPINTYTLSK
;
A
#
# COMPACT_ATOMS: atom_id res chain seq x y z
N MET A 1 -15.90 8.29 12.40
CA MET A 1 -14.54 8.13 11.84
C MET A 1 -13.95 6.91 12.52
N ASN A 2 -13.56 5.89 11.74
CA ASN A 2 -12.90 4.70 12.29
C ASN A 2 -11.54 5.11 12.85
N THR A 3 -11.36 4.97 14.16
CA THR A 3 -10.09 4.80 14.91
C THR A 3 -8.83 5.27 14.18
N THR A 4 -8.75 6.55 13.82
CA THR A 4 -7.57 7.11 13.15
C THR A 4 -6.56 7.43 14.23
N GLN A 5 -5.47 6.66 14.32
CA GLN A 5 -4.34 7.03 15.17
C GLN A 5 -3.70 8.30 14.60
N LEU A 6 -3.95 9.45 15.24
CA LEU A 6 -3.45 10.74 14.82
C LEU A 6 -2.04 10.96 15.38
N LEU A 7 -1.19 11.63 14.60
CA LEU A 7 0.09 12.10 15.12
C LEU A 7 -0.14 13.38 15.93
N ILE A 8 0.25 13.39 17.20
CA ILE A 8 0.24 14.58 18.05
C ILE A 8 1.69 15.07 18.21
N PRO A 9 2.16 16.03 17.40
CA PRO A 9 3.54 16.49 17.50
C PRO A 9 3.77 17.29 18.78
N PRO A 10 4.99 17.28 19.35
CA PRO A 10 5.29 18.02 20.57
C PRO A 10 5.35 19.55 20.35
N ARG A 11 5.81 19.98 19.16
CA ARG A 11 6.06 21.39 18.83
C ARG A 11 5.46 21.77 17.49
N LEU A 12 4.92 22.98 17.45
CA LEU A 12 4.29 23.60 16.30
C LEU A 12 5.14 24.74 15.79
N ARG A 13 5.08 24.97 14.48
CA ARG A 13 5.59 26.19 13.84
C ARG A 13 4.48 26.79 12.99
N VAL A 14 4.18 28.05 13.24
CA VAL A 14 3.02 28.74 12.69
C VAL A 14 3.50 29.89 11.82
N GLY A 15 3.02 29.92 10.58
CA GLY A 15 3.32 30.98 9.61
C GLY A 15 2.05 31.69 9.22
N PHE A 16 2.16 32.97 8.87
CA PHE A 16 0.98 33.83 8.75
C PHE A 16 0.87 34.46 7.37
N GLN A 17 -0.37 34.77 6.99
CA GLN A 17 -0.74 35.66 5.91
C GLN A 17 -1.69 36.73 6.45
N GLU A 18 -1.61 37.94 5.90
CA GLU A 18 -2.60 38.97 6.22
C GLU A 18 -3.95 38.60 5.60
N ARG A 19 -5.01 38.76 6.39
CA ARG A 19 -6.38 38.42 5.96
C ARG A 19 -7.38 39.27 6.70
N THR A 20 -7.94 40.27 6.01
CA THR A 20 -8.94 41.21 6.56
C THR A 20 -10.20 40.55 7.12
N GLY A 21 -10.55 39.37 6.62
CA GLY A 21 -11.72 38.61 7.08
C GLY A 21 -11.48 37.76 8.33
N THR A 22 -10.48 38.07 9.15
CA THR A 22 -10.13 37.38 10.41
C THR A 22 -10.23 38.34 11.58
N TYR A 23 -10.47 37.87 12.81
CA TYR A 23 -10.51 38.76 13.98
C TYR A 23 -9.18 39.48 14.23
N THR A 24 -8.07 38.81 13.93
CA THR A 24 -6.71 39.29 14.24
C THR A 24 -5.99 39.92 13.04
N GLY A 25 -6.63 39.91 11.86
CA GLY A 25 -5.98 40.24 10.60
C GLY A 25 -4.99 39.17 10.11
N LYS A 26 -4.83 38.02 10.80
CA LYS A 26 -3.85 36.98 10.48
C LYS A 26 -4.51 35.62 10.27
N LEU A 27 -4.27 35.01 9.10
CA LEU A 27 -4.56 33.61 8.82
C LEU A 27 -3.28 32.79 8.97
N ALA A 28 -3.35 31.71 9.72
CA ALA A 28 -2.24 30.84 10.03
C ALA A 28 -2.24 29.58 9.16
N TYR A 29 -1.03 29.16 8.77
CA TYR A 29 -0.73 27.80 8.36
C TYR A 29 0.15 27.17 9.44
N VAL A 30 -0.44 26.25 10.18
CA VAL A 30 0.21 25.48 11.25
C VAL A 30 0.90 24.25 10.66
N ILE A 31 2.19 24.11 10.94
CA ILE A 31 3.00 22.92 10.67
C ILE A 31 3.68 22.46 11.96
N TYR A 32 4.45 21.37 11.90
CA TYR A 32 4.98 20.73 13.10
C TYR A 32 6.39 20.17 12.91
N TYR A 33 7.10 20.09 14.03
CA TYR A 33 8.29 19.26 14.15
C TYR A 33 7.86 17.83 14.44
N ASP A 34 8.33 16.88 13.63
CA ASP A 34 8.15 15.48 13.96
C ASP A 34 8.98 15.10 15.20
N THR A 35 8.80 13.87 15.65
CA THR A 35 9.46 13.40 16.86
C THR A 35 10.99 13.31 16.77
N LYS A 36 11.55 13.36 15.55
CA LYS A 36 13.00 13.45 15.30
C LYS A 36 13.49 14.90 15.17
N GLY A 37 12.62 15.89 15.39
CA GLY A 37 12.93 17.30 15.22
C GLY A 37 12.94 17.77 13.76
N THR A 38 12.47 16.95 12.81
CA THR A 38 12.39 17.36 11.40
C THR A 38 11.10 18.14 11.15
N LEU A 39 11.21 19.33 10.57
CA LEU A 39 10.07 20.18 10.23
C LEU A 39 9.30 19.59 9.03
N ARG A 40 8.02 19.26 9.22
CA ARG A 40 7.17 18.68 8.17
C ARG A 40 6.40 19.77 7.43
N LYS A 41 6.14 19.54 6.13
CA LYS A 41 5.46 20.48 5.20
C LYS A 41 6.17 21.83 4.97
N GLU A 42 7.43 21.96 5.34
CA GLU A 42 8.17 23.22 5.28
C GLU A 42 8.09 23.92 3.91
N LYS A 43 8.34 23.22 2.81
CA LYS A 43 8.34 23.84 1.47
C LYS A 43 7.01 24.51 1.12
N SER A 44 5.90 23.81 1.30
CA SER A 44 4.56 24.34 1.04
C SER A 44 4.21 25.48 1.99
N TRP A 45 4.65 25.38 3.24
CA TRP A 45 4.44 26.40 4.25
C TRP A 45 5.23 27.68 3.97
N GLN A 46 6.51 27.56 3.60
CA GLN A 46 7.37 28.69 3.20
C GLN A 46 6.82 29.40 1.96
N SER A 47 6.32 28.64 0.97
CA SER A 47 5.70 29.23 -0.22
C SER A 47 4.37 29.93 0.08
N TRP A 48 3.66 29.52 1.14
CA TRP A 48 2.33 30.04 1.46
C TRP A 48 2.37 31.24 2.39
N ARG A 49 3.27 31.26 3.39
CA ARG A 49 3.32 32.34 4.39
C ARG A 49 3.87 33.63 3.79
N SER A 50 3.57 34.75 4.42
CA SER A 50 4.26 36.01 4.16
C SER A 50 5.67 35.97 4.73
N ASN A 51 6.66 36.37 3.93
CA ASN A 51 8.05 36.53 4.39
C ASN A 51 8.24 37.80 5.24
N LYS A 52 7.22 38.67 5.33
CA LYS A 52 7.25 39.91 6.13
C LYS A 52 6.77 39.71 7.57
N ILE A 53 6.16 38.56 7.86
CA ILE A 53 5.67 38.23 9.19
C ILE A 53 6.49 37.06 9.70
N ASP A 54 7.16 37.26 10.83
CA ASP A 54 7.96 36.22 11.43
C ASP A 54 7.08 35.07 11.91
N PRO A 55 7.48 33.82 11.63
CA PRO A 55 6.76 32.66 12.13
C PRO A 55 6.98 32.52 13.63
N VAL A 56 5.97 31.98 14.31
CA VAL A 56 6.04 31.75 15.77
C VAL A 56 6.05 30.25 16.04
N GLU A 57 6.74 29.85 17.09
CA GLU A 57 6.77 28.48 17.57
C GLU A 57 6.00 28.36 18.87
N TYR A 58 5.25 27.26 19.00
CA TYR A 58 4.47 26.98 20.18
C TYR A 58 4.64 25.52 20.60
N ASP A 59 4.54 25.28 21.89
CA ASP A 59 4.31 23.93 22.40
C ASP A 59 2.86 23.50 22.09
N ASN A 60 2.71 22.25 21.68
CA ASN A 60 1.40 21.67 21.40
C ASN A 60 0.71 21.16 22.68
N ALA A 61 0.68 22.01 23.70
CA ALA A 61 0.05 21.71 24.98
C ALA A 61 -1.48 21.87 24.90
N PRO A 62 -2.26 21.09 25.69
CA PRO A 62 -3.69 21.27 25.85
C PRO A 62 -4.07 22.73 26.09
N THR A 63 -4.83 23.31 25.16
CA THR A 63 -5.17 24.74 25.14
C THR A 63 -6.69 24.92 25.07
N GLU A 64 -7.23 25.92 25.74
CA GLU A 64 -8.67 26.23 25.81
C GLU A 64 -8.97 27.63 25.26
N GLY A 65 -10.24 27.91 24.93
CA GLY A 65 -10.65 29.23 24.42
C GLY A 65 -10.70 29.35 22.90
N PHE A 66 -10.80 28.23 22.18
CA PHE A 66 -11.01 28.24 20.74
C PHE A 66 -12.43 28.73 20.39
N VAL A 67 -12.57 29.53 19.32
CA VAL A 67 -13.86 30.09 18.91
C VAL A 67 -14.08 29.88 17.41
N LEU A 68 -15.24 29.37 17.01
CA LEU A 68 -15.57 29.27 15.59
C LEU A 68 -15.89 30.66 15.04
N ASN A 69 -15.26 31.05 13.94
CA ASN A 69 -15.52 32.32 13.27
C ASN A 69 -16.61 32.14 12.19
N LYS A 70 -16.24 31.56 11.05
CA LYS A 70 -17.11 31.44 9.87
C LYS A 70 -16.72 30.28 8.94
N GLY A 71 -17.67 29.86 8.11
CA GLY A 71 -17.39 28.97 6.98
C GLY A 71 -16.65 29.70 5.86
N VAL A 72 -15.68 29.04 5.26
CA VAL A 72 -14.85 29.55 4.16
C VAL A 72 -14.66 28.48 3.07
N GLY A 73 -14.42 28.92 1.84
CA GLY A 73 -14.33 28.02 0.69
C GLY A 73 -15.71 27.55 0.21
N GLY A 74 -15.74 26.43 -0.51
CA GLY A 74 -16.96 25.89 -1.12
C GLY A 74 -17.34 26.56 -2.43
N GLN A 75 -18.25 25.89 -3.14
CA GLN A 75 -18.81 26.37 -4.40
C GLN A 75 -19.61 27.66 -4.23
N ARG A 76 -20.25 27.86 -3.07
CA ARG A 76 -20.98 29.11 -2.77
C ARG A 76 -20.08 30.35 -2.70
N GLN A 77 -18.80 30.16 -2.41
CA GLN A 77 -17.81 31.25 -2.33
C GLN A 77 -16.82 31.24 -3.50
N SER A 78 -17.01 30.37 -4.49
CA SER A 78 -16.13 30.23 -5.66
C SER A 78 -16.99 30.34 -6.91
N TRP A 79 -16.69 31.30 -7.79
CA TRP A 79 -17.44 31.58 -9.02
C TRP A 79 -17.34 30.43 -10.06
N GLY A 80 -17.95 29.28 -9.77
CA GLY A 80 -18.25 28.17 -10.68
C GLY A 80 -17.09 27.24 -11.07
N TRP A 81 -15.88 27.76 -11.30
CA TRP A 81 -14.85 27.02 -12.07
C TRP A 81 -13.71 26.43 -11.23
N HIS A 82 -13.54 26.87 -9.97
CA HIS A 82 -12.53 26.37 -9.03
C HIS A 82 -13.04 26.36 -7.59
N ALA A 83 -14.08 25.57 -7.34
CA ALA A 83 -14.61 25.41 -5.98
C ALA A 83 -13.55 24.81 -5.05
N ARG A 84 -13.09 25.61 -4.08
CA ARG A 84 -12.26 25.08 -2.98
C ARG A 84 -13.11 24.20 -2.07
N ASN A 85 -12.47 23.25 -1.38
CA ASN A 85 -13.12 22.54 -0.29
C ASN A 85 -13.66 23.53 0.76
N GLU A 86 -14.75 23.15 1.41
CA GLU A 86 -15.33 23.90 2.52
C GLU A 86 -14.55 23.65 3.80
N TYR A 87 -14.23 24.73 4.49
CA TYR A 87 -13.54 24.74 5.77
C TYR A 87 -14.28 25.64 6.75
N VAL A 88 -13.97 25.46 8.03
CA VAL A 88 -14.43 26.30 9.13
C VAL A 88 -13.22 27.01 9.70
N ARG A 89 -13.29 28.34 9.74
CA ARG A 89 -12.26 29.15 10.37
C ARG A 89 -12.46 29.17 11.88
N VAL A 90 -11.38 28.93 12.60
CA VAL A 90 -11.33 28.87 14.06
C VAL A 90 -10.29 29.86 14.55
N TYR A 91 -10.66 30.64 15.56
CA TYR A 91 -9.75 31.47 16.33
C TYR A 91 -9.04 30.62 17.38
N ASP A 92 -7.71 30.71 17.40
CA ASP A 92 -6.86 30.20 18.46
C ASP A 92 -6.60 31.32 19.48
N PRO A 93 -6.71 31.07 20.79
CA PRO A 93 -6.44 32.04 21.86
C PRO A 93 -5.01 32.64 21.84
N ARG A 94 -4.09 32.07 21.05
CA ARG A 94 -2.73 32.58 20.78
C ARG A 94 -2.71 33.66 19.68
N ASP A 95 -3.85 34.32 19.46
CA ASP A 95 -4.04 35.48 18.58
C ASP A 95 -3.82 35.21 17.08
N PHE A 96 -4.36 34.10 16.58
CA PHE A 96 -4.44 33.84 15.14
C PHE A 96 -5.66 33.01 14.77
N GLU A 97 -5.98 32.95 13.48
CA GLU A 97 -7.04 32.07 12.99
C GLU A 97 -6.49 31.02 12.04
N PHE A 98 -7.08 29.83 12.03
CA PHE A 98 -6.71 28.72 11.14
C PHE A 98 -7.97 28.02 10.62
N GLU A 99 -7.81 27.12 9.66
CA GLU A 99 -8.92 26.45 8.98
C GLU A 99 -8.91 24.95 9.33
N ILE A 100 -10.06 24.44 9.78
CA ILE A 100 -10.33 23.00 9.98
C ILE A 100 -11.39 22.53 8.98
N SER A 101 -11.40 21.24 8.66
CA SER A 101 -12.43 20.67 7.79
C SER A 101 -13.80 20.65 8.47
N VAL A 102 -14.88 20.65 7.69
CA VAL A 102 -16.25 20.46 8.22
C VAL A 102 -16.36 19.14 8.99
N ALA A 103 -15.69 18.09 8.52
CA ALA A 103 -15.66 16.80 9.20
C ALA A 103 -15.01 16.88 10.59
N ASN A 104 -13.94 17.68 10.74
CA ASN A 104 -13.32 17.93 12.05
C ASN A 104 -14.26 18.73 12.97
N LEU A 105 -15.00 19.72 12.45
CA LEU A 105 -15.99 20.44 13.25
C LEU A 105 -17.07 19.49 13.80
N LEU A 106 -17.65 18.64 12.94
CA LEU A 106 -18.67 17.67 13.37
C LEU A 106 -18.14 16.70 14.42
N PHE A 107 -16.86 16.32 14.32
CA PHE A 107 -16.18 15.54 15.34
C PHE A 107 -16.08 16.30 16.66
N ILE A 108 -15.62 17.55 16.67
CA ILE A 108 -15.51 18.36 17.90
C ILE A 108 -16.88 18.51 18.58
N LEU A 109 -17.93 18.83 17.82
CA LEU A 109 -19.29 19.02 18.34
C LEU A 109 -19.91 17.73 18.92
N ARG A 110 -19.37 16.56 18.55
CA ARG A 110 -19.76 15.28 19.15
C ARG A 110 -19.10 15.05 20.50
N GLU A 111 -17.86 15.51 20.68
CA GLU A 111 -17.05 15.24 21.88
C GLU A 111 -17.23 16.27 23.01
N GLY A 112 -17.84 17.43 22.74
CA GLY A 112 -18.03 18.48 23.73
C GLY A 112 -19.00 19.58 23.31
N PRO A 113 -19.46 20.40 24.27
CA PRO A 113 -20.43 21.46 23.99
C PRO A 113 -19.80 22.63 23.23
N CYS A 114 -20.63 23.33 22.47
CA CYS A 114 -20.31 24.62 21.86
C CYS A 114 -21.27 25.66 22.44
N HIS A 115 -20.71 26.69 23.09
CA HIS A 115 -21.50 27.70 23.80
C HIS A 115 -22.11 28.73 22.84
N PRO A 116 -23.21 29.39 23.25
CA PRO A 116 -23.68 30.60 22.61
C PRO A 116 -22.52 31.59 22.43
N GLY A 117 -22.33 32.12 21.22
CA GLY A 117 -21.13 32.88 20.87
C GLY A 117 -20.04 32.06 20.15
N LYS A 118 -20.31 30.77 19.86
CA LYS A 118 -19.46 29.87 19.06
C LYS A 118 -18.15 29.44 19.73
N GLY A 119 -18.05 29.59 21.05
CA GLY A 119 -16.91 29.11 21.83
C GLY A 119 -16.93 27.58 21.96
N LEU A 120 -15.79 26.95 21.68
CA LEU A 120 -15.59 25.51 21.87
C LEU A 120 -15.14 25.27 23.31
N ASP A 121 -15.89 24.45 24.05
CA ASP A 121 -15.56 24.11 25.43
C ASP A 121 -14.46 23.03 25.51
N GLY A 122 -13.67 23.11 26.57
CA GLY A 122 -12.58 22.17 26.85
C GLY A 122 -11.23 22.51 26.22
N LYS A 123 -10.31 21.55 26.34
CA LYS A 123 -8.93 21.67 25.88
C LYS A 123 -8.69 20.89 24.59
N PHE A 124 -7.89 21.46 23.71
CA PHE A 124 -7.56 20.91 22.41
C PHE A 124 -6.06 20.90 22.18
N VAL A 125 -5.64 19.98 21.30
CA VAL A 125 -4.29 19.94 20.73
C VAL A 125 -4.37 19.85 19.21
N TYR A 126 -3.29 20.22 18.53
CA TYR A 126 -3.16 20.01 17.10
C TYR A 126 -2.68 18.58 16.82
N ALA A 127 -3.33 17.91 15.87
CA ALA A 127 -2.99 16.55 15.48
C ALA A 127 -3.05 16.40 13.94
N TRP A 128 -2.48 15.32 13.41
CA TRP A 128 -2.44 15.07 11.97
C TRP A 128 -2.96 13.68 11.60
N ALA A 129 -3.93 13.67 10.68
CA ALA A 129 -4.36 12.49 9.95
C ALA A 129 -3.62 12.44 8.60
N GLY A 130 -2.44 11.81 8.58
CA GLY A 130 -1.56 11.87 7.42
C GLY A 130 -1.08 13.30 7.17
N THR A 131 -1.58 13.94 6.10
CA THR A 131 -1.29 15.35 5.82
C THR A 131 -2.32 16.31 6.41
N GLU A 132 -3.50 15.86 6.81
CA GLU A 132 -4.58 16.77 7.21
C GLU A 132 -4.47 17.17 8.67
N LEU A 133 -4.59 18.47 8.94
CA LEU A 133 -4.61 19.02 10.29
C LEU A 133 -5.97 18.76 10.94
N VAL A 134 -5.93 18.32 12.20
CA VAL A 134 -7.09 18.03 13.04
C VAL A 134 -6.92 18.77 14.35
N LEU A 135 -7.88 19.60 14.72
CA LEU A 135 -8.02 20.11 16.08
C LEU A 135 -8.71 19.02 16.91
N LEU A 136 -7.98 18.47 17.89
CA LEU A 136 -8.34 17.26 18.61
C LEU A 136 -8.73 17.59 20.07
N PRO A 137 -9.99 17.33 20.49
CA PRO A 137 -10.39 17.48 21.88
C PRO A 137 -9.66 16.48 22.78
N VAL A 138 -9.10 16.95 23.88
CA VAL A 138 -8.34 16.14 24.86
C VAL A 138 -9.23 15.13 25.59
N THR A 139 -10.54 15.39 25.65
CA THR A 139 -11.54 14.49 26.24
C THR A 139 -11.86 13.27 25.38
N SER A 140 -11.52 13.31 24.08
CA SER A 140 -11.89 12.25 23.14
C SER A 140 -11.10 10.96 23.34
N LEU A 141 -11.72 9.82 23.04
CA LEU A 141 -11.01 8.54 22.99
C LEU A 141 -9.88 8.57 21.95
N ASP A 142 -10.09 9.28 20.84
CA ASP A 142 -9.09 9.47 19.79
C ASP A 142 -7.83 10.17 20.33
N TYR A 143 -7.95 11.13 21.25
CA TYR A 143 -6.79 11.76 21.91
C TYR A 143 -5.99 10.75 22.74
N GLN A 144 -6.66 9.92 23.54
CA GLN A 144 -5.99 8.93 24.39
C GLN A 144 -5.22 7.91 23.52
N GLN A 145 -5.86 7.40 22.47
CA GLN A 145 -5.25 6.46 21.54
C GLN A 145 -4.10 7.08 20.74
N SER A 146 -4.27 8.33 20.27
CA SER A 146 -3.28 9.07 19.49
C SER A 146 -2.06 9.47 20.33
N THR A 147 -2.25 9.74 21.62
CA THR A 147 -1.16 10.00 22.57
C THR A 147 -0.30 8.75 22.75
N ALA A 148 -0.93 7.60 22.99
CA ALA A 148 -0.24 6.32 23.10
C ALA A 148 0.47 5.93 21.79
N PHE A 149 -0.16 6.18 20.64
CA PHE A 149 0.44 5.96 19.32
C PHE A 149 1.67 6.85 19.10
N THR A 150 1.56 8.16 19.33
CA THR A 150 2.66 9.10 19.13
C THR A 150 3.86 8.73 20.01
N ALA A 151 3.63 8.39 21.28
CA ALA A 151 4.68 7.95 22.19
C ALA A 151 5.41 6.68 21.72
N ARG A 152 4.78 5.83 20.91
CA ARG A 152 5.40 4.61 20.34
C ARG A 152 6.24 4.89 19.10
N LEU A 153 6.03 6.01 18.39
CA LEU A 153 6.73 6.29 17.14
C LEU A 153 8.24 6.45 17.32
N ASP A 154 8.66 6.97 18.48
CA ASP A 154 10.08 7.14 18.83
C ASP A 154 10.75 5.87 19.31
N LYS A 155 9.98 4.99 19.95
CA LYS A 155 10.49 3.71 20.38
C LYS A 155 10.93 2.91 19.16
N THR A 156 12.10 2.29 19.24
CA THR A 156 12.65 1.50 18.13
C THR A 156 13.37 0.31 18.70
N VAL A 157 13.00 -0.88 18.25
CA VAL A 157 13.70 -2.13 18.59
C VAL A 157 14.87 -2.31 17.63
N ARG A 158 16.06 -2.62 18.14
CA ARG A 158 17.23 -2.88 17.29
C ARG A 158 17.21 -4.32 16.77
N ALA A 159 17.74 -4.55 15.57
CA ALA A 159 17.75 -5.89 14.96
C ALA A 159 18.47 -6.94 15.82
N LYS A 160 19.48 -6.52 16.59
CA LYS A 160 20.23 -7.37 17.53
C LYS A 160 19.45 -7.76 18.80
N GLU A 161 18.33 -7.11 19.07
CA GLU A 161 17.47 -7.36 20.25
C GLU A 161 16.27 -8.25 19.89
N LEU A 162 16.18 -8.69 18.64
CA LEU A 162 15.13 -9.57 18.20
C LEU A 162 15.40 -11.00 18.68
N VAL A 163 14.47 -11.55 19.46
CA VAL A 163 14.53 -12.89 20.01
C VAL A 163 13.38 -13.71 19.44
N PRO A 164 13.64 -14.84 18.74
CA PRO A 164 12.57 -15.70 18.23
C PRO A 164 11.61 -16.13 19.34
N GLY A 165 10.31 -16.10 19.05
CA GLY A 165 9.23 -16.38 19.99
C GLY A 165 8.68 -15.14 20.69
N TYR A 166 9.42 -14.02 20.76
CA TYR A 166 8.92 -12.82 21.41
C TYR A 166 7.84 -12.15 20.57
N THR A 167 6.86 -11.56 21.26
CA THR A 167 5.81 -10.75 20.66
C THR A 167 6.18 -9.28 20.80
N TYR A 168 6.15 -8.56 19.68
CA TYR A 168 6.48 -7.15 19.59
C TYR A 168 5.27 -6.33 19.20
N GLN A 169 5.12 -5.16 19.83
CA GLN A 169 4.11 -4.17 19.46
C GLN A 169 4.63 -3.40 18.24
N THR A 170 3.81 -3.24 17.20
CA THR A 170 4.17 -2.38 16.08
C THR A 170 3.87 -0.90 16.38
N LYS A 171 4.53 -0.01 15.63
CA LYS A 171 4.32 1.44 15.69
C LYS A 171 2.93 1.87 15.23
N ARG A 172 2.34 1.18 14.24
CA ARG A 172 1.08 1.58 13.59
C ARG A 172 -0.17 0.89 14.12
N SER A 173 -0.04 -0.29 14.72
CA SER A 173 -1.08 -1.12 15.35
C SER A 173 -0.82 -2.61 15.07
N GLY A 174 -1.28 -3.47 15.98
CA GLY A 174 -1.07 -4.91 15.88
C GLY A 174 0.17 -5.39 16.63
N GLN A 175 0.25 -6.70 16.79
CA GLN A 175 1.32 -7.40 17.48
C GLN A 175 1.90 -8.46 16.55
N TRP A 176 3.23 -8.52 16.49
CA TRP A 176 3.96 -9.42 15.63
C TRP A 176 4.81 -10.36 16.47
N VAL A 177 4.64 -11.67 16.26
CA VAL A 177 5.52 -12.69 16.83
C VAL A 177 6.74 -12.82 15.93
N TYR A 178 7.94 -12.61 16.46
CA TYR A 178 9.15 -12.76 15.68
C TYR A 178 9.53 -14.23 15.54
N LEU A 179 9.61 -14.73 14.30
CA LEU A 179 9.90 -16.14 14.02
C LEU A 179 11.41 -16.38 13.86
N GLY A 180 12.15 -15.38 13.37
CA GLY A 180 13.58 -15.48 13.11
C GLY A 180 14.01 -14.80 11.83
N LYS A 181 15.28 -15.00 11.46
CA LYS A 181 15.86 -14.47 10.23
C LYS A 181 16.09 -15.62 9.24
N PHE A 182 15.23 -15.70 8.24
CA PHE A 182 15.17 -16.83 7.31
C PHE A 182 15.55 -16.42 5.89
N ASP A 183 15.77 -17.43 5.06
CA ASP A 183 15.85 -17.24 3.62
C ASP A 183 14.49 -16.83 3.07
N TYR A 184 14.53 -15.87 2.16
CA TYR A 184 13.39 -15.34 1.45
C TYR A 184 13.66 -15.49 -0.04
N TYR A 185 12.91 -16.38 -0.66
CA TYR A 185 13.00 -16.67 -2.08
C TYR A 185 12.04 -15.75 -2.86
N TYR A 186 12.52 -15.23 -3.98
CA TYR A 186 11.76 -14.41 -4.91
C TYR A 186 12.20 -14.72 -6.33
N GLN A 187 11.30 -14.48 -7.28
CA GLN A 187 11.57 -14.82 -8.68
C GLN A 187 12.56 -13.86 -9.33
N LEU A 188 13.34 -14.37 -10.28
CA LEU A 188 14.25 -13.62 -11.14
C LEU A 188 13.70 -13.54 -12.57
N GLY A 189 14.30 -12.69 -13.40
CA GLY A 189 14.07 -12.63 -14.84
C GLY A 189 13.54 -11.28 -15.34
N ASP A 190 13.50 -11.13 -16.65
CA ASP A 190 13.26 -9.86 -17.34
C ASP A 190 11.78 -9.45 -17.42
N TYR A 191 10.86 -10.39 -17.12
CA TYR A 191 9.42 -10.15 -17.10
C TYR A 191 9.05 -8.94 -16.22
N PHE A 192 9.78 -8.74 -15.12
CA PHE A 192 9.72 -7.53 -14.30
C PHE A 192 11.12 -6.93 -14.08
N ALA A 193 11.85 -6.68 -15.17
CA ALA A 193 13.22 -6.16 -15.13
C ALA A 193 13.41 -4.93 -14.23
N SER A 194 12.36 -4.14 -13.96
CA SER A 194 12.39 -3.02 -13.01
C SER A 194 12.54 -3.41 -11.54
N ARG A 195 12.31 -4.68 -11.18
CA ARG A 195 12.28 -5.18 -9.79
C ARG A 195 13.50 -6.05 -9.43
N THR A 196 14.21 -6.56 -10.42
CA THR A 196 15.42 -7.38 -10.27
C THR A 196 16.64 -6.61 -10.70
N LYS A 197 17.68 -6.57 -9.85
CA LYS A 197 18.93 -5.88 -10.18
C LYS A 197 19.94 -6.87 -10.77
N PRO A 198 20.85 -6.42 -11.65
CA PRO A 198 21.99 -7.23 -12.06
C PRO A 198 22.73 -7.79 -10.83
N GLY A 199 22.92 -9.11 -10.78
CA GLY A 199 23.57 -9.81 -9.66
C GLY A 199 22.64 -10.30 -8.54
N ASP A 200 21.32 -10.11 -8.65
CA ASP A 200 20.37 -10.75 -7.74
C ASP A 200 20.42 -12.28 -7.86
N THR A 201 20.41 -12.97 -6.73
CA THR A 201 20.44 -14.46 -6.66
C THR A 201 19.06 -15.07 -6.45
N GLY A 202 17.99 -14.26 -6.42
CA GLY A 202 16.62 -14.71 -6.13
C GLY A 202 16.41 -15.15 -4.69
N ARG A 203 17.39 -14.87 -3.83
CA ARG A 203 17.40 -15.22 -2.41
C ARG A 203 17.99 -14.08 -1.59
N THR A 204 17.33 -13.74 -0.50
CA THR A 204 17.86 -12.81 0.51
C THR A 204 17.47 -13.26 1.91
N LYS A 205 18.06 -12.67 2.95
CA LYS A 205 17.64 -12.91 4.33
C LYS A 205 16.66 -11.84 4.77
N LYS A 206 15.50 -12.24 5.29
CA LYS A 206 14.49 -11.33 5.87
C LYS A 206 14.22 -11.68 7.32
N HIS A 207 13.83 -10.68 8.09
CA HIS A 207 13.20 -10.90 9.39
C HIS A 207 11.75 -11.33 9.12
N VAL A 208 11.38 -12.50 9.61
CA VAL A 208 10.05 -13.08 9.42
C VAL A 208 9.28 -12.94 10.72
N PHE A 209 8.08 -12.40 10.60
CA PHE A 209 7.14 -12.24 11.70
C PHE A 209 5.81 -12.91 11.34
N ALA A 210 5.04 -13.25 12.36
CA ALA A 210 3.67 -13.70 12.23
C ALA A 210 2.73 -12.73 12.94
N GLU A 211 1.62 -12.40 12.28
CA GLU A 211 0.56 -11.56 12.82
C GLU A 211 -0.76 -12.32 12.76
N CYS A 212 -1.53 -12.26 13.84
CA CYS A 212 -2.88 -12.77 13.87
C CYS A 212 -3.87 -11.61 13.63
N ALA A 213 -4.60 -11.67 12.52
CA ALA A 213 -5.67 -10.74 12.19
C ALA A 213 -6.94 -11.56 11.96
N ASP A 214 -8.02 -11.22 12.67
CA ASP A 214 -9.33 -11.90 12.56
C ASP A 214 -9.25 -13.43 12.70
N GLY A 215 -8.41 -13.91 13.62
CA GLY A 215 -8.18 -15.33 13.88
C GLY A 215 -7.34 -16.06 12.82
N LYS A 216 -6.80 -15.34 11.83
CA LYS A 216 -5.93 -15.91 10.78
C LYS A 216 -4.51 -15.39 10.91
N TRP A 217 -3.56 -16.32 10.86
CA TRP A 217 -2.13 -16.00 10.87
C TRP A 217 -1.64 -15.64 9.47
N ARG A 218 -0.88 -14.55 9.38
CA ARG A 218 -0.19 -14.12 8.16
C ARG A 218 1.28 -13.83 8.46
N LEU A 219 2.13 -14.12 7.47
CA LEU A 219 3.55 -13.84 7.55
C LEU A 219 3.85 -12.41 7.07
N ILE A 220 4.72 -11.73 7.81
CA ILE A 220 5.23 -10.40 7.49
C ILE A 220 6.75 -10.50 7.31
N TYR A 221 7.25 -9.94 6.22
CA TYR A 221 8.66 -9.99 5.84
C TYR A 221 9.25 -8.58 5.86
N GLU A 222 10.26 -8.37 6.68
CA GLU A 222 10.90 -7.06 6.84
C GLU A 222 12.41 -7.15 6.67
N ASP A 223 13.00 -6.09 6.10
CA ASP A 223 14.45 -5.92 6.05
C ASP A 223 15.03 -5.50 7.41
N SER A 224 14.20 -4.86 8.24
CA SER A 224 14.63 -4.31 9.53
C SER A 224 13.45 -4.14 10.48
N PRO A 225 13.65 -4.18 11.81
CA PRO A 225 12.59 -4.01 12.80
C PRO A 225 12.07 -2.57 12.96
N LYS A 226 12.21 -1.70 11.95
CA LYS A 226 11.80 -0.28 12.03
C LYS A 226 10.31 -0.10 12.33
N ALA A 227 9.49 -1.10 11.98
CA ALA A 227 8.06 -1.13 12.26
C ALA A 227 7.73 -1.44 13.73
N LEU A 228 8.69 -1.95 14.52
CA LEU A 228 8.47 -2.35 15.92
C LEU A 228 8.71 -1.18 16.87
N ALA A 229 7.88 -1.11 17.90
CA ALA A 229 7.94 -0.12 18.97
C ALA A 229 8.50 -0.73 20.25
N ASP A 230 7.96 -1.84 20.73
CA ASP A 230 8.30 -2.39 22.05
C ASP A 230 8.11 -3.92 22.13
N VAL A 231 8.66 -4.53 23.17
CA VAL A 231 8.40 -5.94 23.53
C VAL A 231 7.12 -6.03 24.35
N VAL A 232 6.20 -6.88 23.93
CA VAL A 232 4.93 -7.15 24.64
C VAL A 232 5.04 -8.40 25.49
N SER A 233 5.58 -9.48 24.92
CA SER A 233 5.74 -10.76 25.58
C SER A 233 7.11 -11.34 25.28
N THR A 234 7.73 -11.89 26.31
CA THR A 234 8.97 -12.68 26.22
C THR A 234 8.70 -14.18 26.17
N GLN A 235 7.44 -14.60 26.32
CA GLN A 235 7.05 -16.00 26.23
C GLN A 235 6.61 -16.33 24.81
N PRO A 236 7.20 -17.37 24.17
CA PRO A 236 6.72 -17.88 22.90
C PRO A 236 5.26 -18.31 22.99
N PRO A 237 4.44 -18.04 21.95
CA PRO A 237 3.09 -18.59 21.90
C PRO A 237 3.14 -20.12 21.74
N ASP A 238 2.12 -20.83 22.24
CA ASP A 238 2.08 -22.30 22.19
C ASP A 238 2.20 -22.86 20.76
N ASN A 239 1.65 -22.14 19.78
CA ASN A 239 1.71 -22.50 18.37
C ASN A 239 2.96 -21.99 17.64
N PHE A 240 4.01 -21.56 18.34
CA PHE A 240 5.21 -20.97 17.73
C PHE A 240 5.84 -21.86 16.65
N ALA A 241 5.92 -23.17 16.89
CA ALA A 241 6.47 -24.12 15.91
C ALA A 241 5.65 -24.14 14.61
N GLU A 242 4.32 -24.12 14.71
CA GLU A 242 3.41 -24.08 13.56
C GLU A 242 3.58 -22.78 12.76
N LEU A 243 3.85 -21.65 13.44
CA LEU A 243 4.11 -20.38 12.78
C LEU A 243 5.44 -20.37 12.02
N VAL A 244 6.47 -21.04 12.54
CA VAL A 244 7.74 -21.24 11.81
C VAL A 244 7.50 -22.16 10.61
N GLU A 245 6.74 -23.23 10.78
CA GLU A 245 6.39 -24.15 9.70
C GLU A 245 5.60 -23.45 8.58
N LEU A 246 4.71 -22.51 8.93
CA LEU A 246 3.97 -21.69 7.97
C LEU A 246 4.92 -20.96 7.00
N HIS A 247 6.06 -20.46 7.48
CA HIS A 247 7.07 -19.87 6.62
C HIS A 247 7.77 -20.92 5.76
N THR A 248 8.25 -22.01 6.37
CA THR A 248 8.97 -23.09 5.67
C THR A 248 8.13 -23.72 4.56
N ARG A 249 6.81 -23.80 4.74
CA ARG A 249 5.85 -24.35 3.76
C ARG A 249 5.38 -23.33 2.73
N SER A 250 5.81 -22.08 2.84
CA SER A 250 5.47 -21.04 1.88
C SER A 250 6.45 -21.05 0.70
N ALA A 251 5.97 -20.59 -0.46
CA ALA A 251 6.81 -20.38 -1.64
C ALA A 251 7.98 -19.40 -1.40
N ARG A 252 7.91 -18.59 -0.33
CA ARG A 252 8.96 -17.66 0.08
C ARG A 252 10.01 -18.28 1.00
N GLY A 253 9.70 -19.37 1.70
CA GLY A 253 10.58 -19.96 2.71
C GLY A 253 11.32 -21.22 2.27
N SER A 254 10.94 -21.81 1.13
CA SER A 254 11.55 -23.05 0.64
C SER A 254 11.96 -22.93 -0.82
N ARG A 255 13.01 -23.66 -1.18
CA ARG A 255 13.48 -23.81 -2.57
C ARG A 255 12.47 -24.58 -3.40
N ILE A 256 12.45 -24.28 -4.69
CA ILE A 256 11.70 -25.04 -5.69
C ILE A 256 12.53 -26.24 -6.13
N VAL A 257 12.01 -27.44 -5.94
CA VAL A 257 12.63 -28.69 -6.40
C VAL A 257 12.33 -28.92 -7.87
N LYS A 258 11.07 -28.73 -8.26
CA LYS A 258 10.63 -28.88 -9.65
C LYS A 258 9.35 -28.11 -9.93
N LEU A 259 9.14 -27.79 -11.21
CA LEU A 259 7.88 -27.30 -11.74
C LEU A 259 7.11 -28.44 -12.39
N PHE A 260 5.79 -28.37 -12.37
CA PHE A 260 4.92 -29.32 -13.06
C PHE A 260 3.53 -28.73 -13.33
N LEU A 261 2.83 -29.32 -14.30
CA LEU A 261 1.45 -28.97 -14.64
C LEU A 261 0.48 -29.92 -13.98
N ARG A 262 -0.69 -29.38 -13.58
CA ARG A 262 -1.81 -30.17 -13.07
C ARG A 262 -3.13 -29.57 -13.57
N GLY A 263 -3.97 -30.41 -14.14
CA GLY A 263 -5.34 -30.04 -14.48
C GLY A 263 -6.16 -29.74 -13.22
N VAL A 264 -6.75 -28.56 -13.15
CA VAL A 264 -7.50 -28.10 -11.96
C VAL A 264 -9.02 -28.26 -12.09
N GLY A 265 -9.52 -28.86 -13.17
CA GLY A 265 -10.95 -29.16 -13.38
C GLY A 265 -11.87 -27.95 -13.55
N SER A 266 -11.41 -26.74 -13.19
CA SER A 266 -12.10 -25.48 -13.41
C SER A 266 -11.92 -24.99 -14.84
N ALA A 267 -12.86 -24.16 -15.31
CA ALA A 267 -12.73 -23.44 -16.56
C ALA A 267 -11.42 -22.63 -16.61
N PRO A 268 -10.91 -22.34 -17.82
CA PRO A 268 -9.67 -21.60 -17.98
C PRO A 268 -9.75 -20.22 -17.31
N ARG A 269 -8.61 -19.71 -16.86
CA ARG A 269 -8.56 -18.34 -16.30
C ARG A 269 -8.78 -17.34 -17.42
N GLY A 270 -9.54 -16.28 -17.15
CA GLY A 270 -9.69 -15.15 -18.07
C GLY A 270 -11.14 -14.82 -18.41
N SER A 271 -11.33 -14.19 -19.55
CA SER A 271 -12.62 -13.71 -20.05
C SER A 271 -12.98 -14.42 -21.35
N LYS A 272 -14.22 -14.22 -21.83
CA LYS A 272 -14.64 -14.74 -23.15
C LYS A 272 -13.72 -14.32 -24.31
N TRP A 273 -12.96 -13.24 -24.14
CA TRP A 273 -12.05 -12.66 -25.13
C TRP A 273 -10.60 -13.13 -25.01
N ARG A 274 -10.22 -13.62 -23.84
CA ARG A 274 -8.84 -14.00 -23.54
C ARG A 274 -8.82 -15.08 -22.47
N GLN A 275 -8.22 -16.20 -22.81
CA GLN A 275 -7.99 -17.33 -21.93
C GLN A 275 -6.50 -17.45 -21.61
N GLU A 276 -6.18 -17.60 -20.33
CA GLU A 276 -4.83 -17.83 -19.81
C GLU A 276 -4.71 -19.26 -19.31
N TRP A 277 -3.63 -19.91 -19.72
CA TRP A 277 -3.39 -21.32 -19.48
C TRP A 277 -1.89 -21.60 -19.49
N HIS A 278 -1.50 -22.77 -18.96
CA HIS A 278 -0.11 -23.16 -18.91
C HIS A 278 0.14 -24.40 -19.77
N THR A 279 1.29 -24.46 -20.39
CA THR A 279 1.77 -25.66 -21.08
C THR A 279 3.28 -25.76 -20.97
N GLN A 280 3.85 -26.82 -21.52
CA GLN A 280 5.29 -26.99 -21.66
C GLN A 280 5.65 -26.87 -23.14
N ILE A 281 6.62 -26.01 -23.44
CA ILE A 281 7.21 -25.83 -24.77
C ILE A 281 8.71 -26.03 -24.59
N ASP A 282 9.24 -27.06 -25.25
CA ASP A 282 10.61 -27.52 -25.06
C ASP A 282 10.87 -27.83 -23.56
N ASP A 283 11.92 -27.24 -22.99
CA ASP A 283 12.28 -27.38 -21.57
C ASP A 283 11.62 -26.32 -20.66
N ASP A 284 10.82 -25.40 -21.23
CA ASP A 284 10.19 -24.31 -20.50
C ASP A 284 8.73 -24.61 -20.18
N PHE A 285 8.32 -24.28 -18.96
CA PHE A 285 6.90 -24.08 -18.68
C PHE A 285 6.51 -22.68 -19.14
N VAL A 286 5.36 -22.53 -19.78
CA VAL A 286 4.94 -21.26 -20.35
C VAL A 286 3.52 -20.90 -19.90
N GLU A 287 3.30 -19.61 -19.66
CA GLU A 287 1.97 -19.03 -19.56
C GLU A 287 1.58 -18.52 -20.95
N MET A 288 0.53 -19.12 -21.49
CA MET A 288 -0.04 -18.79 -22.77
C MET A 288 -1.27 -17.91 -22.58
N ALA A 289 -1.47 -16.96 -23.49
CA ALA A 289 -2.70 -16.21 -23.62
C ALA A 289 -3.30 -16.49 -25.00
N THR A 290 -4.49 -17.09 -25.01
CA THR A 290 -5.29 -17.29 -26.22
C THR A 290 -6.30 -16.16 -26.35
N GLU A 291 -6.20 -15.40 -27.43
CA GLU A 291 -7.20 -14.42 -27.82
C GLU A 291 -8.33 -15.13 -28.56
N ASN A 292 -9.57 -14.77 -28.20
CA ASN A 292 -10.78 -15.33 -28.78
C ASN A 292 -11.54 -14.27 -29.59
N ARG A 293 -12.31 -14.72 -30.57
CA ARG A 293 -13.29 -13.90 -31.29
C ARG A 293 -14.50 -13.58 -30.40
N HIS A 294 -15.41 -12.73 -30.90
CA HIS A 294 -16.64 -12.35 -30.19
C HIS A 294 -17.55 -13.54 -29.88
N ASP A 295 -17.54 -14.56 -30.71
CA ASP A 295 -18.27 -15.81 -30.52
C ASP A 295 -17.59 -16.78 -29.54
N GLY A 296 -16.42 -16.42 -28.99
CA GLY A 296 -15.63 -17.26 -28.09
C GLY A 296 -14.69 -18.24 -28.78
N THR A 297 -14.64 -18.29 -30.12
CA THR A 297 -13.74 -19.20 -30.84
C THR A 297 -12.29 -18.72 -30.76
N PRO A 298 -11.30 -19.62 -30.56
CA PRO A 298 -9.89 -19.25 -30.52
C PRO A 298 -9.41 -18.61 -31.82
N LYS A 299 -8.68 -17.50 -31.70
CA LYS A 299 -8.06 -16.77 -32.82
C LYS A 299 -6.56 -17.01 -32.88
N SER A 300 -5.85 -16.73 -31.79
CA SER A 300 -4.40 -16.84 -31.73
C SER A 300 -3.93 -17.04 -30.29
N SER A 301 -2.76 -17.64 -30.14
CA SER A 301 -2.12 -17.88 -28.86
C SER A 301 -0.77 -17.20 -28.84
N ARG A 302 -0.42 -16.62 -27.69
CA ARG A 302 0.83 -15.86 -27.48
C ARG A 302 1.50 -16.34 -26.20
N ILE A 303 2.83 -16.36 -26.20
CA ILE A 303 3.58 -16.62 -24.96
C ILE A 303 3.62 -15.31 -24.18
N TYR A 304 3.12 -15.34 -22.95
CA TYR A 304 3.16 -14.20 -22.04
C TYR A 304 4.39 -14.27 -21.14
N ALA A 305 4.60 -15.43 -20.50
CA ALA A 305 5.76 -15.67 -19.64
C ALA A 305 6.32 -17.08 -19.87
N ARG A 306 7.62 -17.25 -19.62
CA ARG A 306 8.28 -18.55 -19.51
C ARG A 306 8.80 -18.73 -18.08
N PHE A 307 8.76 -19.95 -17.57
CA PHE A 307 9.09 -20.30 -16.20
C PHE A 307 10.10 -21.45 -16.19
N GLN A 308 11.15 -21.26 -15.40
CA GLN A 308 12.16 -22.28 -15.13
C GLN A 308 12.47 -22.28 -13.62
N ALA A 309 12.79 -23.45 -13.08
CA ALA A 309 13.37 -23.55 -11.75
C ALA A 309 14.88 -23.79 -11.90
N VAL A 310 15.69 -22.83 -11.46
CA VAL A 310 17.16 -22.89 -11.52
C VAL A 310 17.69 -22.69 -10.11
N ASP A 311 18.51 -23.62 -9.63
CA ASP A 311 19.12 -23.59 -8.29
C ASP A 311 18.14 -23.33 -7.13
N GLY A 312 16.91 -23.83 -7.25
CA GLY A 312 15.87 -23.65 -6.23
C GLY A 312 15.08 -22.34 -6.33
N VAL A 313 15.33 -21.53 -7.36
CA VAL A 313 14.73 -20.21 -7.60
C VAL A 313 13.88 -20.23 -8.87
N LEU A 314 12.74 -19.54 -8.84
CA LEU A 314 11.90 -19.36 -10.02
C LEU A 314 12.50 -18.27 -10.93
N HIS A 315 12.79 -18.62 -12.18
CA HIS A 315 13.14 -17.68 -13.23
C HIS A 315 11.92 -17.49 -14.13
N VAL A 316 11.56 -16.23 -14.37
CA VAL A 316 10.39 -15.82 -15.17
C VAL A 316 10.85 -14.85 -16.24
N SER A 317 10.80 -15.26 -17.50
CA SER A 317 11.14 -14.40 -18.63
C SER A 317 9.91 -13.93 -19.40
N SER A 318 10.00 -12.73 -19.97
CA SER A 318 8.99 -12.15 -20.85
C SER A 318 8.89 -12.94 -22.15
N GLY A 319 7.68 -13.38 -22.49
CA GLY A 319 7.37 -13.86 -23.84
C GLY A 319 7.21 -12.74 -24.87
N ASN A 320 7.30 -11.47 -24.44
CA ASN A 320 7.10 -10.24 -25.22
C ASN A 320 5.74 -10.15 -25.93
N GLY A 321 4.79 -11.02 -25.57
CA GLY A 321 3.47 -11.08 -26.20
C GLY A 321 3.53 -11.38 -27.70
N VAL A 322 4.60 -12.02 -28.17
CA VAL A 322 4.73 -12.42 -29.58
C VAL A 322 3.77 -13.57 -29.86
N THR A 323 3.06 -13.48 -30.99
CA THR A 323 2.16 -14.55 -31.43
C THR A 323 2.95 -15.84 -31.61
N TYR A 324 2.53 -16.87 -30.89
CA TYR A 324 3.09 -18.21 -30.98
C TYR A 324 2.50 -18.97 -32.16
N ALA A 325 1.17 -18.97 -32.27
CA ALA A 325 0.42 -19.63 -33.34
C ALA A 325 -0.95 -18.97 -33.54
N TYR A 326 -1.46 -19.02 -34.76
CA TYR A 326 -2.87 -18.78 -35.07
C TYR A 326 -3.64 -20.11 -35.03
N HIS A 327 -4.91 -20.06 -34.62
CA HIS A 327 -5.77 -21.23 -34.66
C HIS A 327 -5.88 -21.75 -36.11
N PRO A 328 -5.89 -23.07 -36.37
CA PRO A 328 -5.91 -23.62 -37.72
C PRO A 328 -7.08 -23.12 -38.60
N ASP A 329 -8.21 -22.83 -37.97
CA ASP A 329 -9.43 -22.30 -38.63
C ASP A 329 -9.50 -20.77 -38.64
N TYR A 330 -8.49 -20.08 -38.10
CA TYR A 330 -8.47 -18.63 -38.08
C TYR A 330 -8.17 -18.07 -39.48
N ILE A 331 -9.10 -17.25 -39.95
CA ILE A 331 -8.97 -16.42 -41.14
C ILE A 331 -9.02 -14.96 -40.68
N GLU A 332 -8.08 -14.14 -41.17
CA GLU A 332 -8.02 -12.73 -40.88
C GLU A 332 -8.59 -11.93 -42.05
N THR A 333 -9.46 -10.98 -41.71
CA THR A 333 -10.01 -10.00 -42.64
C THR A 333 -9.30 -8.67 -42.42
N ARG A 334 -8.72 -8.11 -43.48
CA ARG A 334 -8.18 -6.74 -43.46
C ARG A 334 -8.83 -5.86 -44.52
N TRP A 335 -8.99 -4.59 -44.17
CA TRP A 335 -9.43 -3.56 -45.11
C TRP A 335 -8.22 -2.93 -45.77
N LEU A 336 -8.07 -3.13 -47.09
CA LEU A 336 -7.13 -2.34 -47.87
C LEU A 336 -7.69 -0.94 -48.05
N ARG A 337 -6.86 0.09 -47.84
CA ARG A 337 -7.32 1.48 -47.95
C ARG A 337 -7.53 1.92 -49.39
N TRP A 338 -6.80 1.37 -50.37
CA TRP A 338 -6.87 1.79 -51.78
C TRP A 338 -6.45 0.69 -52.77
N PRO A 339 -7.34 0.23 -53.68
CA PRO A 339 -8.78 0.46 -53.64
C PRO A 339 -9.38 -0.12 -52.36
N TYR A 340 -10.49 0.45 -51.88
CA TYR A 340 -11.15 -0.04 -50.68
C TYR A 340 -11.76 -1.41 -50.96
N ARG A 341 -11.09 -2.46 -50.47
CA ARG A 341 -11.56 -3.84 -50.62
C ARG A 341 -11.21 -4.65 -49.38
N GLU A 342 -12.07 -5.60 -49.09
CA GLU A 342 -11.86 -6.60 -48.06
C GLU A 342 -10.98 -7.72 -48.63
N GLU A 343 -9.90 -8.06 -47.94
CA GLU A 343 -9.10 -9.24 -48.26
C GLU A 343 -9.08 -10.17 -47.06
N THR A 344 -9.41 -11.44 -47.30
CA THR A 344 -9.24 -12.53 -46.34
C THR A 344 -7.97 -13.29 -46.63
N TYR A 345 -7.18 -13.56 -45.59
CA TYR A 345 -6.03 -14.45 -45.70
C TYR A 345 -5.91 -15.33 -44.46
N LYS A 346 -5.21 -16.45 -44.61
CA LYS A 346 -4.84 -17.32 -43.50
C LYS A 346 -3.48 -16.87 -42.97
N PRO A 347 -3.39 -16.32 -41.76
CA PRO A 347 -2.09 -15.93 -41.20
C PRO A 347 -1.18 -17.15 -41.08
N VAL A 348 0.11 -16.94 -41.32
CA VAL A 348 1.12 -17.99 -41.16
C VAL A 348 1.50 -18.08 -39.69
N SER A 349 1.30 -19.25 -39.08
CA SER A 349 1.71 -19.51 -37.71
C SER A 349 3.22 -19.72 -37.63
N PRO A 350 3.93 -19.03 -36.72
CA PRO A 350 5.35 -19.29 -36.46
C PRO A 350 5.61 -20.71 -35.92
N ASN A 351 4.67 -21.25 -35.14
CA ASN A 351 4.74 -22.57 -34.52
C ASN A 351 3.41 -23.34 -34.68
N PRO A 352 3.40 -24.67 -34.46
CA PRO A 352 2.16 -25.45 -34.43
C PRO A 352 1.18 -24.96 -33.36
N TRP A 353 -0.12 -25.04 -33.67
CA TRP A 353 -1.17 -24.75 -32.69
C TRP A 353 -1.17 -25.77 -31.56
N ILE A 354 -1.38 -25.30 -30.33
CA ILE A 354 -1.57 -26.12 -29.14
C ILE A 354 -2.93 -25.75 -28.56
N GLU A 355 -3.76 -26.76 -28.32
CA GLU A 355 -5.09 -26.55 -27.74
C GLU A 355 -4.99 -26.00 -26.31
N PRO A 356 -5.72 -24.92 -25.98
CA PRO A 356 -5.73 -24.39 -24.63
C PRO A 356 -6.21 -25.41 -23.61
N THR A 357 -5.46 -25.57 -22.52
CA THR A 357 -5.79 -26.50 -21.43
C THR A 357 -6.30 -25.76 -20.19
N ASN A 358 -6.79 -26.53 -19.21
CA ASN A 358 -7.10 -26.03 -17.86
C ASN A 358 -5.95 -26.34 -16.89
N ASP A 359 -4.74 -26.53 -17.40
CA ASP A 359 -3.59 -26.82 -16.56
C ASP A 359 -3.12 -25.55 -15.86
N GLN A 360 -2.76 -25.75 -14.60
CA GLN A 360 -2.12 -24.75 -13.79
C GLN A 360 -0.68 -25.19 -13.47
N LEU A 361 0.23 -24.23 -13.45
CA LEU A 361 1.61 -24.42 -13.04
C LEU A 361 1.72 -24.50 -11.51
N PHE A 362 2.42 -25.53 -11.05
CA PHE A 362 2.77 -25.74 -9.65
C PHE A 362 4.28 -25.87 -9.47
N ALA A 363 4.75 -25.51 -8.28
CA ALA A 363 6.09 -25.81 -7.81
C ALA A 363 6.01 -26.81 -6.66
N LEU A 364 6.82 -27.86 -6.72
CA LEU A 364 7.13 -28.70 -5.56
C LEU A 364 8.26 -28.04 -4.79
N LEU A 365 8.02 -27.75 -3.52
CA LEU A 365 9.02 -27.16 -2.63
C LEU A 365 9.85 -28.24 -1.94
N GLU A 366 11.06 -27.89 -1.50
CA GLU A 366 11.97 -28.77 -0.75
C GLU A 366 11.34 -29.33 0.54
N CYS A 367 10.42 -28.57 1.15
CA CYS A 367 9.61 -29.02 2.28
C CYS A 367 8.48 -30.01 1.92
N GLY A 368 8.38 -30.45 0.66
CA GLY A 368 7.38 -31.40 0.17
C GLY A 368 6.01 -30.79 -0.15
N VAL A 369 5.84 -29.48 0.05
CA VAL A 369 4.58 -28.79 -0.25
C VAL A 369 4.52 -28.40 -1.71
N GLU A 370 3.36 -28.58 -2.33
CA GLU A 370 3.07 -28.12 -3.68
C GLU A 370 2.34 -26.77 -3.61
N VAL A 371 2.83 -25.78 -4.35
CA VAL A 371 2.25 -24.45 -4.37
C VAL A 371 1.92 -24.01 -5.80
N PRO A 372 0.75 -23.37 -6.01
CA PRO A 372 0.42 -22.80 -7.31
C PRO A 372 1.33 -21.60 -7.63
N ILE A 373 1.86 -21.58 -8.84
CA ILE A 373 2.69 -20.48 -9.35
C ILE A 373 1.92 -19.70 -10.41
N ASN A 374 2.08 -18.39 -10.38
CA ASN A 374 1.77 -17.48 -11.47
C ASN A 374 2.87 -16.41 -11.54
N THR A 375 2.78 -15.51 -12.50
CA THR A 375 3.74 -14.42 -12.70
C THR A 375 3.92 -13.52 -11.47
N TYR A 376 2.99 -13.46 -10.52
CA TYR A 376 3.03 -12.55 -9.37
C TYR A 376 3.37 -13.22 -8.03
N THR A 377 3.23 -14.54 -7.92
CA THR A 377 3.33 -15.30 -6.66
C THR A 377 4.61 -14.98 -5.88
N LEU A 378 5.73 -14.81 -6.60
CA LEU A 378 7.07 -14.65 -6.01
C LEU A 378 7.74 -13.31 -6.33
N SER A 379 6.96 -12.28 -6.68
CA SER A 379 7.51 -10.94 -6.95
C SER A 379 8.36 -10.39 -5.79
N LYS A 380 9.53 -9.82 -6.08
CA LYS A 380 10.38 -9.14 -5.08
C LYS A 380 9.68 -7.91 -4.54
#